data_AF-A0A949CMH0-F1
#
_entry.id   AF-A0A949CMH0-F1
#
_cell.length_a   1.000
_cell.length_b   1.000
_cell.length_c   1.000
_cell.angle_alpha   90.00
_cell.angle_beta   90.00
_cell.angle_gamma   90.00
#
_symmetry.space_group_name_H-M   'P 1'
#
loop_
_entity.id
_entity.type
_entity.pdbx_description
1 polymer ?
#
loop_
_entity_poly.entity_id
_entity_poly.type
_entity_poly.pdbx_seq_one_letter_code
_entity_poly.pdbx_strand_id
1 'polypeptide(L)'
;MTTQSKWLSKLAKLRVNRSQGLAPHKPLLLLVVLEMIEQGDLASPILKLSPELAYRFSQFGTVVAHRRTQRIDIRLPFFHLSSDGVWSAFTKERSEALDPKAAKYVQIDSEFFTLAQTADFRSQARLVLIRTYFEPAEQVALATLVNVPIEDLSNEF
;
A
#
# COMPACT_ATOMS: atom_id res chain seq x y z
N MET A 1 2.70 23.12 6.43
CA MET A 1 2.13 21.78 6.18
C MET A 1 2.97 20.79 6.97
N THR A 2 2.38 20.03 7.90
CA THR A 2 3.14 19.04 8.68
C THR A 2 3.59 17.89 7.78
N THR A 3 4.69 17.24 8.12
CA THR A 3 5.17 16.01 7.47
C THR A 3 4.06 14.95 7.32
N GLN A 4 3.23 14.75 8.35
CA GLN A 4 2.06 13.87 8.31
C GLN A 4 1.04 14.27 7.23
N SER A 5 0.58 15.53 7.23
CA SER A 5 -0.39 16.01 6.23
C SER A 5 0.12 15.89 4.78
N LYS A 6 1.43 16.10 4.58
CA LYS A 6 2.10 15.90 3.28
C LYS A 6 2.00 14.44 2.83
N TRP A 7 2.27 13.48 3.71
CA TRP A 7 2.17 12.07 3.39
C TRP A 7 0.74 11.61 3.14
N LEU A 8 -0.22 12.03 3.96
CA LEU A 8 -1.64 11.71 3.72
C LEU A 8 -2.12 12.24 2.36
N SER A 9 -1.76 13.48 2.02
CA SER A 9 -2.04 14.07 0.71
C SER A 9 -1.38 13.31 -0.44
N LYS A 10 -0.15 12.81 -0.24
CA LYS A 10 0.55 11.96 -1.22
C LYS A 10 -0.18 10.62 -1.43
N LEU A 11 -0.59 9.97 -0.34
CA LEU A 11 -1.34 8.71 -0.38
C LEU A 11 -2.70 8.87 -1.07
N ALA A 12 -3.37 10.01 -0.93
CA ALA A 12 -4.62 10.31 -1.63
C ALA A 12 -4.45 10.57 -3.15
N LYS A 13 -3.21 10.76 -3.62
CA LYS A 13 -2.88 11.18 -5.00
C LYS A 13 -1.98 10.20 -5.75
N LEU A 14 -1.90 8.95 -5.29
CA LEU A 14 -1.20 7.87 -5.99
C LEU A 14 -1.70 7.73 -7.42
N ARG A 15 -0.76 7.55 -8.35
CA ARG A 15 -1.01 7.29 -9.77
C ARG A 15 -1.50 5.86 -9.94
N VAL A 16 -2.81 5.68 -9.88
CA VAL A 16 -3.50 4.40 -10.14
C VAL A 16 -4.12 4.40 -11.53
N ASN A 17 -4.15 3.25 -12.19
CA ASN A 17 -4.92 3.12 -13.43
C ASN A 17 -6.41 3.09 -13.08
N ARG A 18 -7.16 4.12 -13.50
CA ARG A 18 -8.59 4.28 -13.26
C ARG A 18 -9.46 3.77 -14.42
N SER A 19 -8.87 3.10 -15.42
CA SER A 19 -9.66 2.51 -16.50
C SER A 19 -10.70 1.55 -15.92
N GLN A 20 -11.95 1.70 -16.37
CA GLN A 20 -13.17 1.04 -15.90
C GLN A 20 -12.90 -0.35 -15.32
N GLY A 21 -12.96 -0.47 -13.99
CA GLY A 21 -12.97 -1.74 -13.28
C GLY A 21 -11.62 -2.30 -12.82
N LEU A 22 -10.45 -1.69 -13.10
CA LEU A 22 -9.18 -2.25 -12.57
C LEU A 22 -9.02 -2.00 -11.08
N ALA A 23 -8.68 -3.05 -10.33
CA ALA A 23 -8.46 -2.95 -8.89
C ALA A 23 -7.22 -2.07 -8.55
N PRO A 24 -7.29 -1.23 -7.50
CA PRO A 24 -6.22 -0.31 -7.12
C PRO A 24 -5.07 -1.04 -6.40
N HIS A 25 -4.18 -1.69 -7.16
CA HIS A 25 -3.13 -2.56 -6.60
C HIS A 25 -2.10 -1.85 -5.72
N LYS A 26 -1.79 -0.59 -6.02
CA LYS A 26 -0.82 0.22 -5.25
C LYS A 26 -1.36 0.53 -3.84
N PRO A 27 -2.56 1.14 -3.69
CA PRO A 27 -3.21 1.29 -2.38
C PRO A 27 -3.32 -0.01 -1.61
N LEU A 28 -3.68 -1.10 -2.28
CA LEU A 28 -3.83 -2.40 -1.64
C LEU A 28 -2.50 -2.92 -1.06
N LEU A 29 -1.39 -2.77 -1.80
CA LEU A 29 -0.07 -3.14 -1.31
C LEU A 29 0.36 -2.26 -0.12
N LEU A 30 0.01 -0.97 -0.12
CA LEU A 30 0.32 -0.09 1.00
C LEU A 30 -0.44 -0.46 2.27
N LEU A 31 -1.70 -0.90 2.18
CA LEU A 31 -2.44 -1.44 3.33
C LEU A 31 -1.70 -2.65 3.94
N VAL A 32 -1.20 -3.56 3.11
CA VAL A 32 -0.41 -4.72 3.57
C VAL A 32 0.88 -4.27 4.24
N VAL A 33 1.59 -3.29 3.69
CA VAL A 33 2.84 -2.78 4.27
C VAL A 33 2.59 -2.08 5.60
N LEU A 34 1.53 -1.29 5.73
CA LEU A 34 1.15 -0.67 7.01
C LEU A 34 0.81 -1.72 8.07
N GLU A 35 0.12 -2.79 7.67
CA GLU A 35 -0.15 -3.93 8.56
C GLU A 35 1.13 -4.63 9.01
N MET A 36 2.06 -4.92 8.10
CA MET A 36 3.34 -5.52 8.45
C MET A 36 4.19 -4.62 9.37
N ILE A 37 4.13 -3.30 9.20
CA ILE A 37 4.79 -2.35 10.11
C ILE A 37 4.15 -2.40 11.49
N GLU A 38 2.81 -2.42 11.58
CA GLU A 38 2.09 -2.54 12.85
C GLU A 38 2.44 -3.82 13.61
N GLN A 39 2.54 -4.95 12.92
CA GLN A 39 2.89 -6.24 13.53
C GLN A 39 4.39 -6.37 13.87
N GLY A 40 5.21 -5.37 13.54
CA GLY A 40 6.66 -5.41 13.76
C GLY A 40 7.42 -6.33 12.79
N ASP A 41 6.79 -6.77 11.70
CA ASP A 41 7.39 -7.65 10.68
C ASP A 41 8.47 -6.92 9.85
N LEU A 42 8.53 -5.58 9.93
CA LEU A 42 9.56 -4.75 9.31
C LEU A 42 10.44 -4.08 10.38
N ALA A 43 11.59 -4.69 10.68
CA ALA A 43 12.60 -4.12 11.57
C ALA A 43 13.39 -2.94 10.96
N SER A 44 13.22 -2.66 9.67
CA SER A 44 13.95 -1.62 8.92
C SER A 44 13.10 -1.11 7.75
N PRO A 45 13.42 0.05 7.14
CA PRO A 45 12.71 0.54 5.96
C PRO A 45 13.02 -0.27 4.68
N ILE A 46 13.63 -1.45 4.78
CA ILE A 46 13.89 -2.33 3.63
C ILE A 46 12.81 -3.40 3.56
N LEU A 47 12.00 -3.35 2.50
CA LEU A 47 10.99 -4.37 2.21
C LEU A 47 11.46 -5.24 1.05
N LYS A 48 11.59 -6.55 1.28
CA LYS A 48 11.95 -7.52 0.23
C LYS A 48 10.70 -8.00 -0.50
N LEU A 49 10.82 -8.19 -1.81
CA LEU A 49 9.81 -8.90 -2.59
C LEU A 49 9.90 -10.40 -2.28
N SER A 50 9.20 -10.83 -1.23
CA SER A 50 9.25 -12.19 -0.70
C SER A 50 7.98 -12.99 -1.01
N PRO A 51 8.03 -14.34 -0.93
CA PRO A 51 6.83 -15.16 -0.99
C PRO A 51 5.79 -14.80 0.10
N GLU A 52 6.27 -14.41 1.29
CA GLU A 52 5.40 -13.98 2.39
C GLU A 52 4.64 -12.69 2.06
N LEU A 53 5.34 -11.68 1.51
CA LEU A 53 4.69 -10.46 1.05
C LEU A 53 3.67 -10.76 -0.06
N ALA A 54 4.02 -11.63 -1.01
CA ALA A 54 3.13 -12.05 -2.08
C ALA A 54 1.89 -12.78 -1.55
N TYR A 55 2.05 -13.63 -0.54
CA TYR A 55 0.95 -14.33 0.12
C TYR A 55 0.01 -13.35 0.82
N ARG A 56 0.53 -12.46 1.68
CA ARG A 56 -0.29 -11.43 2.35
C ARG A 56 -1.04 -10.55 1.37
N PHE A 57 -0.35 -10.09 0.32
CA PHE A 57 -0.98 -9.32 -0.74
C PHE A 57 -2.08 -10.10 -1.47
N SER A 58 -1.90 -11.41 -1.68
CA SER A 58 -2.95 -12.23 -2.30
C SER A 58 -4.21 -12.35 -1.44
N GLN A 59 -4.07 -12.37 -0.11
CA GLN A 59 -5.21 -12.41 0.82
C GLN A 59 -6.03 -11.11 0.73
N PHE A 60 -5.36 -9.95 0.79
CA PHE A 60 -5.98 -8.65 0.56
C PHE A 60 -6.59 -8.54 -0.85
N GLY A 61 -5.94 -9.16 -1.83
CA GLY A 61 -6.39 -9.22 -3.22
C GLY A 61 -7.74 -9.90 -3.43
N THR A 62 -8.20 -10.72 -2.47
CA THR A 62 -9.52 -11.39 -2.55
C THR A 62 -10.67 -10.40 -2.49
N VAL A 63 -10.54 -9.31 -1.73
CA VAL A 63 -11.58 -8.28 -1.58
C VAL A 63 -11.91 -7.63 -2.92
N VAL A 64 -10.88 -7.39 -3.73
CA VAL A 64 -10.97 -6.75 -5.04
C VAL A 64 -10.97 -7.77 -6.19
N ALA A 65 -11.26 -9.05 -5.92
CA ALA A 65 -11.18 -10.09 -6.94
C ALA A 65 -12.27 -9.96 -8.01
N HIS A 66 -13.48 -9.50 -7.63
CA HIS A 66 -14.62 -9.34 -8.54
C HIS A 66 -14.36 -8.34 -9.69
N ARG A 67 -13.39 -7.44 -9.51
CA ARG A 67 -12.93 -6.46 -10.50
C ARG A 67 -12.13 -7.07 -11.66
N ARG A 68 -11.74 -8.34 -11.59
CA ARG A 68 -10.76 -8.95 -12.52
C ARG A 68 -10.97 -10.46 -12.71
N THR A 69 -10.47 -10.95 -13.83
CA THR A 69 -10.47 -12.40 -14.15
C THR A 69 -9.14 -13.09 -13.82
N GLN A 70 -8.05 -12.33 -13.65
CA GLN A 70 -6.70 -12.87 -13.45
C GLN A 70 -6.09 -12.46 -12.09
N ARG A 71 -5.10 -13.23 -11.63
CA ARG A 71 -4.31 -12.92 -10.42
C ARG A 71 -3.47 -11.65 -10.62
N ILE A 72 -3.34 -10.82 -9.57
CA ILE A 72 -2.50 -9.62 -9.60
C ILE A 72 -1.05 -10.03 -9.47
N ASP A 73 -0.22 -9.54 -10.37
CA ASP A 73 1.23 -9.62 -10.22
C ASP A 73 1.70 -8.53 -9.25
N ILE A 74 2.05 -8.91 -8.02
CA ILE A 74 2.56 -7.99 -6.98
C ILE A 74 3.78 -7.20 -7.44
N ARG A 75 4.59 -7.70 -8.39
CA ARG A 75 5.76 -6.99 -8.92
C ARG A 75 5.39 -5.62 -9.48
N LEU A 76 4.19 -5.49 -10.05
CA LEU A 76 3.71 -4.25 -10.66
C LEU A 76 3.50 -3.14 -9.60
N PRO A 77 2.61 -3.27 -8.60
CA PRO A 77 2.49 -2.25 -7.56
C PRO A 77 3.77 -2.10 -6.74
N PHE A 78 4.54 -3.18 -6.53
CA PHE A 78 5.81 -3.13 -5.81
C PHE A 78 6.81 -2.18 -6.48
N PHE A 79 6.97 -2.28 -7.80
CA PHE A 79 7.85 -1.40 -8.55
C PHE A 79 7.25 0.00 -8.75
N HIS A 80 5.98 0.11 -9.17
CA HIS A 80 5.42 1.39 -9.58
C HIS A 80 5.12 2.37 -8.44
N LEU A 81 5.14 1.93 -7.18
CA LEU A 81 5.13 2.84 -6.02
C LEU A 81 6.39 3.71 -5.93
N SER A 82 7.48 3.33 -6.64
CA SER A 82 8.63 4.21 -6.82
C SER A 82 8.34 5.45 -7.65
N SER A 83 7.46 5.35 -8.65
CA SER A 83 7.04 6.52 -9.44
C SER A 83 6.19 7.51 -8.64
N ASP A 84 5.60 7.07 -7.53
CA ASP A 84 4.87 7.91 -6.57
C ASP A 84 5.80 8.40 -5.43
N GLY A 85 7.07 8.03 -5.45
CA GLY A 85 8.07 8.40 -4.45
C GLY A 85 7.76 7.87 -3.05
N VAL A 86 7.06 6.73 -2.93
CA VAL A 86 6.85 6.07 -1.63
C VAL A 86 8.09 5.30 -1.20
N TRP A 87 8.85 4.79 -2.17
CA TRP A 87 10.09 4.06 -1.95
C TRP A 87 10.96 4.02 -3.21
N SER A 88 12.22 3.64 -3.10
CA SER A 88 13.08 3.34 -4.24
C SER A 88 13.23 1.84 -4.43
N ALA A 89 13.11 1.33 -5.66
CA ALA A 89 13.21 -0.09 -5.98
C ALA A 89 14.63 -0.47 -6.44
N PHE A 90 15.11 -1.63 -6.01
CA PHE A 90 16.49 -2.08 -6.26
C PHE A 90 16.55 -3.52 -6.75
N THR A 91 17.57 -3.80 -7.54
CA THR A 91 17.96 -5.15 -7.99
C THR A 91 18.64 -5.92 -6.86
N LYS A 92 18.97 -7.20 -7.09
CA LYS A 92 19.77 -7.99 -6.14
C LYS A 92 21.17 -7.40 -5.96
N GLU A 93 21.70 -6.81 -7.01
CA GLU A 93 23.03 -6.20 -7.12
C GLU A 93 23.09 -4.80 -6.51
N ARG A 94 21.98 -4.32 -5.91
CA ARG A 94 21.84 -3.01 -5.25
C ARG A 94 21.91 -1.81 -6.19
N SER A 95 21.73 -2.04 -7.49
CA SER A 95 21.44 -0.96 -8.44
C SER A 95 19.95 -0.62 -8.42
N GLU A 96 19.59 0.58 -8.85
CA GLU A 96 18.18 0.93 -9.06
C GLU A 96 17.55 -0.04 -10.07
N ALA A 97 16.36 -0.55 -9.74
CA ALA A 97 15.60 -1.36 -10.66
C ALA A 97 14.98 -0.46 -11.73
N LEU A 98 15.09 -0.86 -12.99
CA LEU A 98 14.52 -0.13 -14.12
C LEU A 98 13.16 -0.68 -14.57
N ASP A 99 12.79 -1.87 -14.11
CA ASP A 99 11.53 -2.52 -14.44
C ASP A 99 11.03 -3.44 -13.30
N PRO A 100 9.74 -3.84 -13.31
CA PRO A 100 9.15 -4.70 -12.27
C PRO A 100 9.79 -6.08 -12.09
N LYS A 101 10.38 -6.67 -13.13
CA LYS A 101 11.03 -7.99 -13.05
C LYS A 101 12.37 -7.90 -12.34
N ALA A 102 13.08 -6.79 -12.53
CA ALA A 102 14.38 -6.53 -11.92
C ALA A 102 14.29 -6.23 -10.42
N ALA A 103 13.21 -5.60 -9.95
CA ALA A 103 13.02 -5.23 -8.55
C ALA A 103 12.98 -6.45 -7.61
N LYS A 104 13.85 -6.45 -6.60
CA LYS A 104 13.96 -7.51 -5.56
C LYS A 104 13.71 -7.00 -4.15
N TYR A 105 13.99 -5.74 -3.89
CA TYR A 105 13.63 -5.06 -2.64
C TYR A 105 13.38 -3.59 -2.90
N VAL A 106 12.75 -2.92 -1.95
CA VAL A 106 12.55 -1.47 -1.94
C VAL A 106 13.08 -0.90 -0.65
N GLN A 107 13.55 0.34 -0.72
CA GLN A 107 13.82 1.18 0.44
C GLN A 107 12.69 2.17 0.61
N ILE A 108 11.87 1.95 1.63
CA ILE A 108 10.79 2.83 2.04
C ILE A 108 11.36 4.20 2.39
N ASP A 109 10.70 5.26 1.93
CA ASP A 109 11.04 6.62 2.32
C ASP A 109 11.10 6.71 3.86
N SER A 110 12.20 7.25 4.39
CA SER A 110 12.45 7.25 5.83
C SER A 110 11.43 8.08 6.61
N GLU A 111 10.90 9.16 5.99
CA GLU A 111 9.86 10.00 6.58
C GLU A 111 8.55 9.21 6.68
N PHE A 112 8.17 8.51 5.61
CA PHE A 112 6.99 7.65 5.61
C PHE A 112 7.12 6.48 6.60
N PHE A 113 8.27 5.79 6.60
CA PHE A 113 8.50 4.67 7.51
C PHE A 113 8.43 5.11 8.97
N THR A 114 9.04 6.25 9.31
CA THR A 114 9.00 6.81 10.67
C THR A 114 7.57 7.16 11.09
N LEU A 115 6.80 7.81 10.21
CA LEU A 115 5.40 8.11 10.48
C LEU A 115 4.58 6.83 10.65
N ALA A 116 4.78 5.80 9.82
CA ALA A 116 4.08 4.53 9.87
C ALA A 116 4.31 3.74 11.18
N GLN A 117 5.34 4.08 11.96
CA GLN A 117 5.52 3.51 13.30
C GLN A 117 4.45 4.00 14.30
N THR A 118 3.80 5.14 14.06
CA THR A 118 2.77 5.67 14.96
C THR A 118 1.37 5.14 14.60
N ALA A 119 0.61 4.74 15.62
CA ALA A 119 -0.74 4.21 15.43
C ALA A 119 -1.69 5.24 14.78
N ASP A 120 -1.64 6.50 15.22
CA ASP A 120 -2.45 7.59 14.66
C ASP A 120 -2.25 7.75 13.15
N PHE A 121 -0.98 7.81 12.69
CA PHE A 121 -0.69 7.95 11.28
C PHE A 121 -1.15 6.72 10.49
N ARG A 122 -0.97 5.50 11.01
CA ARG A 122 -1.46 4.28 10.34
C ARG A 122 -2.96 4.31 10.15
N SER A 123 -3.72 4.67 11.19
CA SER A 123 -5.18 4.79 11.11
C SER A 123 -5.61 5.79 10.04
N GLN A 124 -5.02 6.99 10.04
CA GLN A 124 -5.33 8.02 9.04
C GLN A 124 -4.91 7.59 7.62
N ALA A 125 -3.74 6.98 7.46
CA ALA A 125 -3.26 6.49 6.17
C ALA A 125 -4.16 5.38 5.60
N ARG A 126 -4.60 4.43 6.44
CA ARG A 126 -5.56 3.38 6.05
C ARG A 126 -6.88 3.97 5.60
N LEU A 127 -7.44 4.91 6.36
CA LEU A 127 -8.68 5.60 5.99
C LEU A 127 -8.57 6.31 4.65
N VAL A 128 -7.49 7.07 4.44
CA VAL A 128 -7.24 7.78 3.17
C VAL A 128 -7.16 6.80 2.01
N LEU A 129 -6.38 5.73 2.14
CA LEU A 129 -6.23 4.71 1.09
C LEU A 129 -7.55 4.00 0.79
N ILE A 130 -8.31 3.62 1.82
CA ILE A 130 -9.58 2.90 1.68
C ILE A 130 -10.61 3.79 0.98
N ARG A 131 -10.85 5.00 1.50
CA ARG A 131 -11.87 5.91 0.98
C ARG A 131 -11.58 6.43 -0.43
N THR A 132 -10.30 6.65 -0.74
CA THR A 132 -9.92 7.26 -2.01
C THR A 132 -10.01 6.29 -3.18
N TYR A 133 -9.77 4.99 -2.95
CA TYR A 133 -9.49 4.05 -4.05
C TYR A 133 -10.44 2.87 -4.17
N PHE A 134 -11.21 2.54 -3.13
CA PHE A 134 -12.00 1.32 -3.09
C PHE A 134 -13.50 1.61 -3.11
N GLU A 135 -14.29 0.67 -3.64
CA GLU A 135 -15.75 0.77 -3.69
C GLU A 135 -16.37 0.53 -2.30
N PRO A 136 -17.58 1.04 -2.02
CA PRO A 136 -18.18 0.96 -0.68
C PRO A 136 -18.15 -0.45 -0.05
N ALA A 137 -18.46 -1.50 -0.82
CA ALA A 137 -18.41 -2.88 -0.33
C ALA A 137 -16.98 -3.34 0.02
N GLU A 138 -15.98 -2.92 -0.75
CA GLU A 138 -14.57 -3.20 -0.49
C GLU A 138 -14.04 -2.40 0.69
N GLN A 139 -14.54 -1.17 0.88
CA GLN A 139 -14.13 -0.31 2.00
C GLN A 139 -14.43 -0.98 3.34
N VAL A 140 -15.64 -1.53 3.49
CA VAL A 140 -16.04 -2.26 4.70
C VAL A 140 -15.14 -3.46 4.93
N ALA A 141 -14.95 -4.30 3.90
CA ALA A 141 -14.12 -5.50 4.01
C ALA A 141 -12.66 -5.18 4.34
N LEU A 142 -12.07 -4.17 3.70
CA LEU A 142 -10.69 -3.74 3.97
C LEU A 142 -10.56 -3.11 5.35
N ALA A 143 -11.50 -2.27 5.78
CA ALA A 143 -11.48 -1.66 7.10
C ALA A 143 -11.48 -2.72 8.21
N THR A 144 -12.29 -3.78 8.06
CA THR A 144 -12.25 -4.93 8.97
C THR A 144 -10.88 -5.63 8.94
N LEU A 145 -10.30 -5.86 7.76
CA LEU A 145 -9.00 -6.53 7.64
C LEU A 145 -7.83 -5.74 8.27
N VAL A 146 -7.90 -4.41 8.30
CA VAL A 146 -6.84 -3.55 8.85
C VAL A 146 -7.21 -2.87 10.17
N ASN A 147 -8.23 -3.40 10.86
CA ASN A 147 -8.71 -2.93 12.16
C ASN A 147 -9.04 -1.42 12.21
N VAL A 148 -9.62 -0.89 11.13
CA VAL A 148 -10.17 0.47 11.09
C VAL A 148 -11.64 0.41 11.50
N PRO A 149 -12.09 1.19 12.51
CA PRO A 149 -13.49 1.27 12.88
C PRO A 149 -14.36 1.69 11.70
N ILE A 150 -15.51 1.03 11.50
CA ILE A 150 -16.39 1.28 10.36
C ILE A 150 -17.01 2.68 10.48
N GLU A 151 -17.26 3.18 11.70
CA GLU A 151 -17.74 4.55 11.93
C GLU A 151 -16.79 5.62 11.34
N ASP A 152 -15.48 5.34 11.31
CA ASP A 152 -14.49 6.25 10.76
C ASP A 152 -14.55 6.30 9.23
N LEU A 153 -15.23 5.35 8.57
CA LEU A 153 -15.51 5.40 7.14
C LEU A 153 -16.65 6.38 6.80
N SER A 154 -17.49 6.77 7.76
CA SER A 154 -18.60 7.74 7.55
C SER A 154 -18.29 9.19 7.90
N ASN A 155 -17.24 9.46 8.69
CA ASN A 155 -16.90 10.82 9.15
C ASN A 155 -16.12 11.62 8.08
N GLU A 156 -16.69 12.68 7.49
CA GLU A 156 -15.89 13.59 6.65
C GLU A 156 -14.78 14.26 7.49
N PHE A 157 -13.56 14.37 6.92
CA PHE A 157 -12.37 14.92 7.60
C PHE A 157 -12.44 16.45 7.74
#